data_AF-A0AAX3X0A4-F1
#
_entry.id   AF-A0AAX3X0A4-F1
#
_cell.length_a   1.000
_cell.length_b   1.000
_cell.length_c   1.000
_cell.angle_alpha   90.00
_cell.angle_beta   90.00
_cell.angle_gamma   90.00
#
_symmetry.space_group_name_H-M   'P 1'
#
loop_
_entity.id
_entity.type
_entity.pdbx_description
1 polymer ?
#
loop_
_entity_poly.entity_id
_entity_poly.type
_entity_poly.pdbx_seq_one_letter_code
_entity_poly.pdbx_strand_id
1 'polypeptide(L)'
;MKKIVWSFIFMLSFFIIPFANTQAASNEQPLVKEIKEIIKENYVGTIKGDLQNAKTIPEMIDMLDPYSTYFTKQEFEEFMNSINLATIGIGVIIEEHEDGIHILQVIDNSGASDAGVIAGDIITEINGQSIVGRSTQEASSLLVGDEGTKVDITLQNADGKTSTKSITRKKFTLPNVESELLFGDVGYIAMSSFSEDGAKLVKDALIQLKQRGATSFILDLQNNGGGYVETAEEITGLFSNAKIAYLLEEAHASYEVRAVRQNEKFPANTRILVNRYSASASEMLAASLQDQQAVILYGETTYGKGAMQGFFELHDGSYLKLTVGKFTGPLGQTINEVGVKPNITTKTAPIFQAHYDALKEQYKDYKELTGLKNVANTKTFTVKFSQALTSKIADGSVQLVALGGDEVPTNTKVDGHSLLVTPSQPLNSGQEYMLLVHPSVQQQTGSKLQKGIYLHISVKN
;
A
#
# COMPACT_ATOMS: atom_id res chain seq x y z
N MET A 1 0.04 34.07 -20.89
CA MET A 1 0.95 33.22 -20.09
C MET A 1 0.22 31.91 -19.84
N LYS A 2 0.50 30.89 -20.67
CA LYS A 2 -0.06 29.55 -20.46
C LYS A 2 0.70 28.93 -19.28
N LYS A 3 0.00 28.55 -18.22
CA LYS A 3 0.58 27.73 -17.14
C LYS A 3 0.93 26.39 -17.76
N ILE A 4 2.23 26.10 -17.91
CA ILE A 4 2.71 24.75 -18.18
C ILE A 4 2.55 24.01 -16.86
N VAL A 5 1.65 23.04 -16.83
CA VAL A 5 1.49 22.12 -15.70
C VAL A 5 2.51 21.01 -15.93
N TRP A 6 3.51 20.93 -15.07
CA TRP A 6 4.51 19.85 -15.11
C TRP A 6 3.96 18.68 -14.29
N SER A 7 3.54 17.60 -14.96
CA SER A 7 3.16 16.36 -14.29
C SER A 7 4.40 15.49 -14.08
N PHE A 8 4.83 15.38 -12.82
CA PHE A 8 5.96 14.52 -12.41
C PHE A 8 5.43 13.18 -11.87
N ILE A 9 6.03 12.06 -12.29
CA ILE A 9 5.58 10.71 -11.94
C ILE A 9 6.75 9.80 -11.60
N PHE A 10 6.57 9.03 -10.54
CA PHE A 10 7.56 8.15 -9.96
C PHE A 10 7.13 6.70 -9.95
N MET A 11 7.91 5.78 -10.51
CA MET A 11 7.73 4.36 -10.24
C MET A 11 9.04 3.60 -10.38
N LEU A 12 9.17 2.50 -9.63
CA LEU A 12 10.13 1.43 -9.89
C LEU A 12 9.53 0.48 -10.93
N SER A 13 10.16 0.40 -12.10
CA SER A 13 9.92 -0.66 -13.07
C SER A 13 11.24 -1.42 -13.28
N PHE A 14 11.34 -2.63 -12.75
CA PHE A 14 12.31 -3.62 -13.22
C PHE A 14 11.56 -4.65 -14.08
N PHE A 15 11.42 -4.33 -15.36
CA PHE A 15 11.27 -5.35 -16.39
C PHE A 15 12.25 -5.01 -17.52
N ILE A 16 13.45 -5.59 -17.41
CA ILE A 16 14.34 -5.69 -18.57
C ILE A 16 13.85 -6.89 -19.36
N ILE A 17 13.04 -6.65 -20.39
CA ILE A 17 12.89 -7.63 -21.48
C ILE A 17 13.68 -7.09 -22.66
N PRO A 18 14.78 -7.73 -23.08
CA PRO A 18 15.52 -7.30 -24.25
C PRO A 18 14.75 -7.76 -25.49
N PHE A 19 13.90 -6.90 -26.05
CA PHE A 19 13.43 -7.07 -27.42
C PHE A 19 14.35 -6.29 -28.35
N ALA A 20 15.21 -7.01 -29.05
CA ALA A 20 15.93 -6.47 -30.19
C ALA A 20 14.91 -6.25 -31.33
N ASN A 21 14.62 -4.99 -31.65
CA ASN A 21 13.96 -4.63 -32.90
C ASN A 21 14.81 -3.63 -33.67
N THR A 22 15.59 -4.17 -34.60
CA THR A 22 16.29 -3.42 -35.65
C THR A 22 15.29 -3.03 -36.74
N GLN A 23 14.79 -1.79 -36.72
CA GLN A 23 14.42 -1.00 -37.92
C GLN A 23 13.92 0.41 -37.55
N ALA A 24 14.79 1.44 -37.64
CA ALA A 24 14.38 2.85 -37.77
C ALA A 24 15.53 3.80 -38.20
N ALA A 25 16.38 3.43 -39.16
CA ALA A 25 17.58 4.22 -39.49
C ALA A 25 17.32 5.60 -40.16
N SER A 26 16.08 5.94 -40.57
CA SER A 26 15.80 7.18 -41.29
C SER A 26 15.28 8.34 -40.42
N ASN A 27 14.66 8.08 -39.26
CA ASN A 27 14.10 9.10 -38.36
C ASN A 27 14.92 9.29 -37.07
N GLU A 28 15.98 8.52 -36.87
CA GLU A 28 16.75 8.52 -35.62
C GLU A 28 17.58 9.81 -35.44
N GLN A 29 18.05 10.44 -36.54
CA GLN A 29 18.94 11.62 -36.46
C GLN A 29 18.25 12.88 -35.87
N PRO A 30 17.03 13.28 -36.28
CA PRO A 30 16.29 14.36 -35.63
C PRO A 30 15.98 14.08 -34.16
N LEU A 31 15.56 12.84 -33.84
CA LEU A 31 15.18 12.42 -32.50
C LEU A 31 16.39 12.41 -31.55
N VAL A 32 17.54 11.92 -32.02
CA VAL A 32 18.80 11.97 -31.27
C VAL A 32 19.20 13.41 -30.97
N LYS A 33 19.05 14.32 -31.93
CA LYS A 33 19.37 15.74 -31.71
C LYS A 33 18.46 16.37 -30.65
N GLU A 34 17.15 16.14 -30.74
CA GLU A 34 16.15 16.63 -29.78
C GLU A 34 16.44 16.12 -28.36
N ILE A 35 16.68 14.82 -28.19
CA ILE A 35 17.00 14.22 -26.89
C ILE A 35 18.30 14.81 -26.31
N LYS A 36 19.34 15.04 -27.13
CA LYS A 36 20.58 15.69 -26.66
C LYS A 36 20.33 17.09 -26.13
N GLU A 37 19.48 17.87 -26.80
CA GLU A 37 19.11 19.22 -26.36
C GLU A 37 18.36 19.17 -25.02
N ILE A 38 17.36 18.30 -24.90
CA ILE A 38 16.60 18.12 -23.65
C ILE A 38 17.52 17.68 -22.50
N ILE A 39 18.39 16.69 -22.71
CA ILE A 39 19.35 16.22 -21.69
C ILE A 39 20.26 17.37 -21.26
N LYS A 40 20.83 18.12 -22.22
CA LYS A 40 21.76 19.20 -21.92
C LYS A 40 21.12 20.32 -21.09
N GLU A 41 19.85 20.62 -21.35
CA GLU A 41 19.13 21.70 -20.67
C GLU A 41 18.55 21.28 -19.31
N ASN A 42 18.12 20.03 -19.16
CA ASN A 42 17.28 19.63 -18.04
C ASN A 42 17.87 18.55 -17.13
N TYR A 43 18.86 17.77 -17.59
CA TYR A 43 19.34 16.62 -16.81
C TYR A 43 20.11 17.04 -15.56
N VAL A 44 19.71 16.48 -14.41
CA VAL A 44 20.40 16.65 -13.14
C VAL A 44 21.10 15.36 -12.76
N GLY A 45 22.41 15.33 -12.96
CA GLY A 45 23.24 14.18 -12.65
C GLY A 45 24.57 14.21 -13.36
N THR A 46 25.36 13.16 -13.17
CA THR A 46 26.61 12.97 -13.91
C THR A 46 26.31 12.29 -15.25
N ILE A 47 26.85 12.84 -16.35
CA ILE A 47 26.84 12.19 -17.66
C ILE A 47 28.15 11.41 -17.82
N LYS A 48 28.05 10.11 -18.07
CA LYS A 48 29.20 9.21 -18.23
C LYS A 48 29.70 9.24 -19.67
N GLY A 49 30.73 10.05 -19.95
CA GLY A 49 31.31 10.17 -21.28
C GLY A 49 30.91 11.46 -21.97
N ASP A 50 30.89 11.44 -23.31
CA ASP A 50 30.60 12.63 -24.13
C ASP A 50 29.31 12.42 -24.92
N LEU A 51 28.24 13.07 -24.45
CA LEU A 51 26.91 13.06 -25.06
C LEU A 51 26.94 13.49 -26.53
N GLN A 52 27.89 14.33 -26.95
CA GLN A 52 27.98 14.76 -28.35
C GLN A 52 28.33 13.60 -29.28
N ASN A 53 29.09 12.62 -28.79
CA ASN A 53 29.55 11.47 -29.57
C ASN A 53 28.52 10.33 -29.64
N ALA A 54 27.49 10.34 -28.80
CA ALA A 54 26.41 9.36 -28.86
C ALA A 54 25.66 9.45 -30.20
N LYS A 55 25.44 8.31 -30.84
CA LYS A 55 24.79 8.20 -32.16
C LYS A 55 23.39 7.62 -32.08
N THR A 56 23.08 6.90 -31.00
CA THR A 56 21.80 6.22 -30.80
C THR A 56 21.16 6.63 -29.47
N ILE A 57 19.84 6.43 -29.34
CA ILE A 57 19.12 6.71 -28.09
C ILE A 57 19.61 5.82 -26.93
N PRO A 58 19.78 4.49 -27.09
CA PRO A 58 20.31 3.65 -26.03
C PRO A 58 21.69 4.12 -25.52
N GLU A 59 22.59 4.52 -26.41
CA GLU A 59 23.89 5.07 -26.01
C GLU A 59 23.74 6.33 -25.14
N MET A 60 22.79 7.22 -25.44
CA MET A 60 22.55 8.40 -24.61
C MET A 60 22.00 8.03 -23.23
N ILE A 61 21.04 7.11 -23.17
CA ILE A 61 20.41 6.67 -21.92
C ILE A 61 21.43 5.97 -21.00
N ASP A 62 22.30 5.12 -21.55
CA ASP A 62 23.35 4.41 -20.80
C ASP A 62 24.37 5.37 -20.14
N MET A 63 24.50 6.58 -20.68
CA MET A 63 25.36 7.63 -20.10
C MET A 63 24.74 8.33 -18.89
N LEU A 64 23.43 8.17 -18.64
CA LEU A 64 22.71 8.85 -17.57
C LEU A 64 22.66 7.99 -16.28
N ASP A 65 21.57 8.13 -15.55
CA ASP A 65 21.24 7.40 -14.34
C ASP A 65 20.30 6.22 -14.62
N PRO A 66 20.10 5.30 -13.66
CA PRO A 66 19.20 4.16 -13.82
C PRO A 66 17.71 4.52 -13.90
N TYR A 67 17.34 5.79 -13.76
CA TYR A 67 15.95 6.24 -13.70
C TYR A 67 15.48 6.93 -14.98
N SER A 68 16.43 7.38 -15.79
CA SER A 68 16.21 8.00 -17.09
C SER A 68 16.07 6.91 -18.15
N THR A 69 15.06 7.01 -19.00
CA THR A 69 14.81 6.03 -20.08
C THR A 69 14.02 6.67 -21.20
N TYR A 70 14.05 6.02 -22.36
CA TYR A 70 13.17 6.29 -23.48
C TYR A 70 11.98 5.32 -23.44
N PHE A 71 10.80 5.81 -23.84
CA PHE A 71 9.60 5.02 -24.05
C PHE A 71 9.05 5.30 -25.44
N THR A 72 8.73 4.25 -26.18
CA THR A 72 7.74 4.35 -27.26
C THR A 72 6.38 4.79 -26.68
N LYS A 73 5.47 5.26 -27.54
CA LYS A 73 4.13 5.63 -27.11
C LYS A 73 3.41 4.52 -26.34
N GLN A 74 3.52 3.28 -26.82
CA GLN A 74 2.89 2.12 -26.18
C GLN A 74 3.53 1.83 -24.81
N GLU A 75 4.85 1.82 -24.72
CA GLU A 75 5.54 1.60 -23.44
C GLU A 75 5.24 2.70 -22.42
N PHE A 76 5.07 3.95 -22.87
CA PHE A 76 4.63 5.05 -22.01
C PHE A 76 3.20 4.81 -21.51
N GLU A 77 2.27 4.41 -22.37
CA GLU A 77 0.89 4.06 -21.96
C GLU A 77 0.87 2.91 -20.96
N GLU A 78 1.67 1.86 -21.16
CA GLU A 78 1.82 0.73 -20.23
C GLU A 78 2.40 1.17 -18.88
N PHE A 79 3.43 2.02 -18.90
CA PHE A 79 4.01 2.63 -17.71
C PHE A 79 2.94 3.44 -16.93
N MET A 80 2.20 4.30 -17.62
CA MET A 80 1.14 5.10 -17.01
C MET A 80 -0.01 4.24 -16.45
N ASN A 81 -0.37 3.18 -17.17
CA ASN A 81 -1.36 2.21 -16.70
C ASN A 81 -0.89 1.52 -15.41
N SER A 82 0.39 1.16 -15.29
CA SER A 82 0.91 0.53 -14.07
C SER A 82 0.82 1.43 -12.83
N ILE A 83 1.02 2.75 -12.98
CA ILE A 83 0.87 3.72 -11.88
C ILE A 83 -0.60 3.91 -11.52
N ASN A 84 -1.46 3.98 -12.53
CA ASN A 84 -2.90 4.13 -12.36
C ASN A 84 -3.61 2.81 -12.02
N LEU A 85 -2.85 1.74 -11.76
CA LEU A 85 -3.35 0.37 -11.53
C LEU A 85 -4.38 -0.07 -12.57
N ALA A 86 -4.22 0.40 -13.81
CA ALA A 86 -5.07 0.08 -14.92
C ALA A 86 -4.53 -1.13 -15.68
N THR A 87 -5.42 -2.00 -16.10
CA THR A 87 -5.09 -3.16 -16.94
C THR A 87 -6.24 -3.48 -17.87
N ILE A 88 -5.99 -4.37 -18.84
CA ILE A 88 -6.99 -4.81 -19.83
C ILE A 88 -7.27 -6.29 -19.60
N GLY A 89 -8.55 -6.64 -19.50
CA GLY A 89 -9.00 -8.01 -19.29
C GLY A 89 -10.47 -8.04 -18.94
N ILE A 90 -10.90 -9.06 -18.21
CA ILE A 90 -12.31 -9.15 -17.79
C ILE A 90 -12.61 -8.44 -16.46
N GLY A 91 -11.62 -8.18 -15.61
CA GLY A 91 -11.80 -7.47 -14.33
C GLY A 91 -12.42 -8.30 -13.22
N VAL A 92 -11.70 -9.34 -12.79
CA VAL A 92 -12.04 -10.17 -11.63
C VAL A 92 -10.80 -10.36 -10.74
N ILE A 93 -11.02 -10.47 -9.43
CA ILE A 93 -10.03 -10.98 -8.49
C ILE A 93 -10.34 -12.46 -8.28
N ILE A 94 -9.32 -13.31 -8.40
CA ILE A 94 -9.48 -14.76 -8.43
C ILE A 94 -8.55 -15.45 -7.42
N GLU A 95 -8.98 -16.63 -6.98
CA GLU A 95 -8.14 -17.56 -6.22
C GLU A 95 -8.25 -18.98 -6.78
N GLU A 96 -7.28 -19.82 -6.43
CA GLU A 96 -7.30 -21.24 -6.80
C GLU A 96 -8.39 -21.97 -6.03
N HIS A 97 -9.13 -22.84 -6.72
CA HIS A 97 -10.15 -23.68 -6.13
C HIS A 97 -10.06 -25.11 -6.70
N GLU A 98 -10.48 -26.11 -5.93
CA GLU A 98 -10.38 -27.51 -6.37
C GLU A 98 -11.16 -27.79 -7.67
N ASP A 99 -12.31 -27.13 -7.83
CA ASP A 99 -13.18 -27.24 -9.00
C ASP A 99 -12.86 -26.23 -10.13
N GLY A 100 -11.80 -25.42 -10.01
CA GLY A 100 -11.48 -24.41 -11.02
C GLY A 100 -10.84 -23.15 -10.43
N ILE A 101 -11.35 -21.98 -10.84
CA ILE A 101 -10.85 -20.67 -10.38
C ILE A 101 -12.00 -19.90 -9.76
N HIS A 102 -11.94 -19.67 -8.45
CA HIS A 102 -13.00 -18.99 -7.70
C HIS A 102 -12.88 -17.47 -7.87
N ILE A 103 -14.01 -16.81 -8.13
CA ILE A 103 -14.09 -15.35 -8.28
C ILE A 103 -14.36 -14.73 -6.90
N LEU A 104 -13.33 -14.11 -6.34
CA LEU A 104 -13.42 -13.38 -5.07
C LEU A 104 -14.17 -12.06 -5.21
N GLN A 105 -13.90 -11.33 -6.30
CA GLN A 105 -14.48 -10.01 -6.53
C GLN A 105 -14.62 -9.75 -8.03
N VAL A 106 -15.66 -9.01 -8.40
CA VAL A 106 -15.82 -8.44 -9.75
C VAL A 106 -15.51 -6.95 -9.67
N ILE A 107 -14.62 -6.47 -10.53
CA ILE A 107 -14.21 -5.06 -10.56
C ILE A 107 -15.28 -4.22 -11.24
N ASP A 108 -15.65 -3.08 -10.64
CA ASP A 108 -16.62 -2.17 -11.22
C ASP A 108 -16.16 -1.62 -12.58
N ASN A 109 -17.12 -1.35 -13.46
CA ASN A 109 -16.89 -0.87 -14.83
C ASN A 109 -16.03 -1.80 -15.71
N SER A 110 -15.81 -3.05 -15.31
CA SER A 110 -15.10 -4.07 -16.08
C SER A 110 -16.00 -4.85 -17.02
N GLY A 111 -15.39 -5.62 -17.93
CA GLY A 111 -16.14 -6.53 -18.82
C GLY A 111 -16.97 -7.57 -18.07
N ALA A 112 -16.45 -8.10 -16.95
CA ALA A 112 -17.14 -9.07 -16.11
C ALA A 112 -18.33 -8.44 -15.40
N SER A 113 -18.19 -7.21 -14.90
CA SER A 113 -19.30 -6.44 -14.32
C SER A 113 -20.39 -6.17 -15.37
N ASP A 114 -20.00 -5.71 -16.56
CA ASP A 114 -20.92 -5.46 -17.69
C ASP A 114 -21.66 -6.74 -18.13
N ALA A 115 -21.01 -7.91 -18.01
CA ALA A 115 -21.57 -9.23 -18.33
C ALA A 115 -22.39 -9.86 -17.18
N GLY A 116 -22.49 -9.20 -16.02
CA GLY A 116 -23.20 -9.69 -14.84
C GLY A 116 -22.59 -10.98 -14.28
N VAL A 117 -21.27 -11.05 -14.23
CA VAL A 117 -20.52 -12.05 -13.45
C VAL A 117 -20.73 -11.78 -11.96
N ILE A 118 -20.83 -12.82 -11.15
CA ILE A 118 -21.12 -12.73 -9.72
C ILE A 118 -19.91 -13.25 -8.94
N ALA A 119 -19.52 -12.52 -7.89
CA ALA A 119 -18.51 -13.02 -6.95
C ALA A 119 -19.05 -14.24 -6.18
N GLY A 120 -18.20 -15.25 -5.96
CA GLY A 120 -18.60 -16.55 -5.44
C GLY A 120 -18.71 -17.64 -6.52
N ASP A 121 -18.84 -17.27 -7.79
CA ASP A 121 -18.86 -18.24 -8.90
C ASP A 121 -17.45 -18.80 -9.15
N ILE A 122 -17.39 -20.04 -9.65
CA ILE A 122 -16.16 -20.73 -10.05
C ILE A 122 -16.10 -20.75 -11.58
N ILE A 123 -15.05 -20.19 -12.15
CA ILE A 123 -14.71 -20.40 -13.57
C ILE A 123 -14.27 -21.84 -13.70
N THR A 124 -14.87 -22.61 -14.62
CA THR A 124 -14.53 -24.02 -14.88
C THR A 124 -13.91 -24.20 -16.26
N GLU A 125 -14.23 -23.31 -17.21
CA GLU A 125 -13.67 -23.30 -18.56
C GLU A 125 -13.41 -21.87 -19.06
N ILE A 126 -12.39 -21.71 -19.90
CA ILE A 126 -12.10 -20.49 -20.65
C ILE A 126 -11.96 -20.87 -22.13
N ASN A 127 -12.75 -20.25 -23.01
CA ASN A 127 -12.86 -20.57 -24.44
C ASN A 127 -13.09 -22.06 -24.71
N GLY A 128 -13.92 -22.72 -23.88
CA GLY A 128 -14.21 -24.15 -23.95
C GLY A 128 -13.06 -25.07 -23.52
N GLN A 129 -11.96 -24.53 -23.01
CA GLN A 129 -10.89 -25.30 -22.40
C GLN A 129 -11.10 -25.34 -20.89
N SER A 130 -11.12 -26.55 -20.31
CA SER A 130 -11.16 -26.69 -18.86
C SER A 130 -9.93 -26.07 -18.20
N ILE A 131 -10.18 -25.36 -17.10
CA ILE A 131 -9.15 -24.74 -16.26
C ILE A 131 -9.05 -25.40 -14.87
N VAL A 132 -9.79 -26.49 -14.62
CA VAL A 132 -9.72 -27.24 -13.36
C VAL A 132 -8.29 -27.71 -13.10
N GLY A 133 -7.78 -27.43 -11.89
CA GLY A 133 -6.42 -27.75 -11.47
C GLY A 133 -5.32 -26.89 -12.09
N ARG A 134 -5.66 -25.84 -12.87
CA ARG A 134 -4.70 -24.83 -13.32
C ARG A 134 -4.45 -23.79 -12.24
N SER A 135 -3.29 -23.17 -12.32
CA SER A 135 -2.92 -22.06 -11.45
C SER A 135 -3.67 -20.77 -11.80
N THR A 136 -3.75 -19.85 -10.84
CA THR A 136 -4.29 -18.49 -11.07
C THR A 136 -3.51 -17.72 -12.15
N GLN A 137 -2.21 -17.99 -12.30
CA GLN A 137 -1.36 -17.36 -13.31
C GLN A 137 -1.74 -17.84 -14.72
N GLU A 138 -1.93 -19.14 -14.90
CA GLU A 138 -2.39 -19.71 -16.17
C GLU A 138 -3.78 -19.19 -16.54
N ALA A 139 -4.71 -19.16 -15.58
CA ALA A 139 -6.05 -18.62 -15.79
C ALA A 139 -6.00 -17.14 -16.19
N SER A 140 -5.24 -16.32 -15.46
CA SER A 140 -5.08 -14.89 -15.74
C SER A 140 -4.57 -14.62 -17.15
N SER A 141 -3.60 -15.42 -17.62
CA SER A 141 -3.05 -15.28 -18.98
C SER A 141 -4.07 -15.48 -20.10
N LEU A 142 -5.16 -16.23 -19.83
CA LEU A 142 -6.24 -16.47 -20.78
C LEU A 142 -7.35 -15.40 -20.69
N LEU A 143 -7.51 -14.79 -19.51
CA LEU A 143 -8.51 -13.75 -19.23
C LEU A 143 -8.07 -12.37 -19.73
N VAL A 144 -6.76 -12.10 -19.74
CA VAL A 144 -6.15 -10.89 -20.33
C VAL A 144 -6.01 -11.05 -21.85
N GLY A 145 -5.92 -9.93 -22.57
CA GLY A 145 -5.79 -9.86 -24.02
C GLY A 145 -6.14 -8.47 -24.54
N ASP A 146 -6.11 -8.30 -25.86
CA ASP A 146 -6.34 -6.99 -26.49
C ASP A 146 -7.73 -6.43 -26.16
N GLU A 147 -7.80 -5.11 -25.95
CA GLU A 147 -9.05 -4.41 -25.64
C GLU A 147 -10.09 -4.60 -26.76
N GLY A 148 -11.35 -4.82 -26.37
CA GLY A 148 -12.46 -5.05 -27.29
C GLY A 148 -12.58 -6.49 -27.81
N THR A 149 -11.58 -7.34 -27.60
CA THR A 149 -11.71 -8.77 -27.90
C THR A 149 -12.62 -9.47 -26.90
N LYS A 150 -13.15 -10.65 -27.25
CA LYS A 150 -14.02 -11.43 -26.37
C LYS A 150 -13.32 -12.67 -25.83
N VAL A 151 -13.76 -13.10 -24.66
CA VAL A 151 -13.42 -14.39 -24.06
C VAL A 151 -14.68 -15.02 -23.52
N ASP A 152 -14.87 -16.31 -23.80
CA ASP A 152 -15.99 -17.06 -23.26
C ASP A 152 -15.56 -17.74 -21.97
N ILE A 153 -16.28 -17.53 -20.87
CA ILE A 153 -16.03 -18.22 -19.61
C ILE A 153 -17.25 -19.04 -19.20
N THR A 154 -17.03 -20.27 -18.76
CA THR A 154 -18.06 -21.11 -18.14
C THR A 154 -17.96 -20.95 -16.63
N LEU A 155 -19.04 -20.49 -16.00
CA LEU A 155 -19.17 -20.26 -14.57
C LEU A 155 -20.02 -21.34 -13.94
N GLN A 156 -19.65 -21.81 -12.76
CA GLN A 156 -20.43 -22.67 -11.90
C GLN A 156 -20.77 -21.90 -10.62
N ASN A 157 -22.06 -21.80 -10.31
CA ASN A 157 -22.51 -21.15 -9.08
C ASN A 157 -22.56 -22.13 -7.89
N ALA A 158 -22.87 -21.63 -6.70
CA ALA A 158 -22.95 -22.44 -5.47
C ALA A 158 -23.98 -23.61 -5.52
N ASP A 159 -25.00 -23.53 -6.38
CA ASP A 159 -25.96 -24.62 -6.61
C ASP A 159 -25.45 -25.69 -7.59
N GLY A 160 -24.23 -25.52 -8.12
CA GLY A 160 -23.63 -26.36 -9.14
C GLY A 160 -24.19 -26.14 -10.55
N LYS A 161 -24.99 -25.09 -10.79
CA LYS A 161 -25.50 -24.75 -12.12
C LYS A 161 -24.41 -24.05 -12.93
N THR A 162 -24.26 -24.47 -14.18
CA THR A 162 -23.29 -23.88 -15.10
C THR A 162 -23.94 -22.89 -16.06
N SER A 163 -23.21 -21.83 -16.41
CA SER A 163 -23.59 -20.89 -17.46
C SER A 163 -22.35 -20.36 -18.18
N THR A 164 -22.43 -20.20 -19.50
CA THR A 164 -21.35 -19.60 -20.29
C THR A 164 -21.67 -18.15 -20.60
N LYS A 165 -20.71 -17.25 -20.36
CA LYS A 165 -20.81 -15.82 -20.69
C LYS A 165 -19.69 -15.43 -21.63
N SER A 166 -20.05 -14.68 -22.67
CA SER A 166 -19.08 -14.04 -23.57
C SER A 166 -18.76 -12.64 -23.04
N ILE A 167 -17.54 -12.45 -22.57
CA ILE A 167 -17.11 -11.24 -21.89
C ILE A 167 -16.18 -10.45 -22.81
N THR A 168 -16.44 -9.15 -22.93
CA THR A 168 -15.56 -8.24 -23.69
C THR A 168 -14.41 -7.78 -22.79
N ARG A 169 -13.17 -7.97 -23.22
CA ARG A 169 -12.00 -7.44 -22.54
C ARG A 169 -11.99 -5.93 -22.64
N LYS A 170 -11.80 -5.26 -21.52
CA LYS A 170 -11.92 -3.81 -21.38
C LYS A 170 -10.84 -3.30 -20.46
N LYS A 171 -10.41 -2.05 -20.65
CA LYS A 171 -9.59 -1.37 -19.65
C LYS A 171 -10.39 -1.14 -18.37
N PHE A 172 -9.83 -1.51 -17.23
CA PHE A 172 -10.37 -1.25 -15.89
C PHE A 172 -9.25 -0.92 -14.91
N THR A 173 -9.60 -0.32 -13.78
CA THR A 173 -8.66 0.04 -12.70
C THR A 173 -8.86 -0.87 -11.51
N LEU A 174 -7.77 -1.44 -10.99
CA LEU A 174 -7.76 -2.20 -9.76
C LEU A 174 -7.94 -1.26 -8.56
N PRO A 175 -8.54 -1.72 -7.45
CA PRO A 175 -8.64 -0.93 -6.23
C PRO A 175 -7.25 -0.46 -5.76
N ASN A 176 -7.07 0.86 -5.61
CA ASN A 176 -5.82 1.43 -5.14
C ASN A 176 -5.76 1.59 -3.61
N VAL A 177 -6.93 1.81 -2.99
CA VAL A 177 -7.04 2.05 -1.54
C VAL A 177 -7.95 1.02 -0.91
N GLU A 178 -7.43 0.35 0.11
CA GLU A 178 -8.18 -0.51 1.01
C GLU A 178 -8.29 0.15 2.38
N SER A 179 -9.40 -0.08 3.09
CA SER A 179 -9.59 0.52 4.41
C SER A 179 -10.43 -0.32 5.35
N GLU A 180 -10.06 -0.31 6.62
CA GLU A 180 -10.69 -1.11 7.66
C GLU A 180 -10.74 -0.35 8.99
N LEU A 181 -11.76 -0.61 9.82
CA LEU A 181 -11.80 -0.12 11.19
C LEU A 181 -11.33 -1.25 12.09
N LEU A 182 -10.12 -1.14 12.61
CA LEU A 182 -9.54 -2.10 13.54
C LEU A 182 -10.08 -1.88 14.96
N PHE A 183 -9.84 -2.86 15.82
CA PHE A 183 -10.15 -2.77 17.25
C PHE A 183 -9.64 -1.47 17.89
N GLY A 184 -10.38 -0.88 18.83
CA GLY A 184 -9.96 0.34 19.51
C GLY A 184 -10.10 1.62 18.68
N ASP A 185 -11.03 1.62 17.72
CA ASP A 185 -11.35 2.77 16.88
C ASP A 185 -10.15 3.27 16.06
N VAL A 186 -9.34 2.33 15.55
CA VAL A 186 -8.14 2.59 14.75
C VAL A 186 -8.48 2.41 13.27
N GLY A 187 -8.53 3.50 12.52
CA GLY A 187 -8.73 3.46 11.07
C GLY A 187 -7.45 3.03 10.35
N TYR A 188 -7.51 1.92 9.61
CA TYR A 188 -6.43 1.47 8.75
C TYR A 188 -6.74 1.83 7.30
N ILE A 189 -5.77 2.42 6.60
CA ILE A 189 -5.85 2.76 5.18
C ILE A 189 -4.57 2.28 4.52
N ALA A 190 -4.67 1.39 3.53
CA ALA A 190 -3.54 0.97 2.71
C ALA A 190 -3.66 1.58 1.31
N MET A 191 -2.57 2.10 0.76
CA MET A 191 -2.53 2.65 -0.60
C MET A 191 -1.40 1.99 -1.39
N SER A 192 -1.73 1.35 -2.50
CA SER A 192 -0.77 0.58 -3.30
C SER A 192 0.04 1.42 -4.27
N SER A 193 -0.52 2.53 -4.77
CA SER A 193 0.12 3.44 -5.73
C SER A 193 -0.30 4.88 -5.49
N PHE A 194 0.58 5.84 -5.76
CA PHE A 194 0.17 7.24 -5.87
C PHE A 194 -0.43 7.46 -7.26
N SER A 195 -1.59 6.87 -7.55
CA SER A 195 -2.35 7.11 -8.79
C SER A 195 -2.89 8.53 -8.86
N GLU A 196 -3.39 8.95 -10.04
CA GLU A 196 -3.97 10.28 -10.25
C GLU A 196 -5.11 10.59 -9.26
N ASP A 197 -5.92 9.58 -8.91
CA ASP A 197 -7.03 9.70 -7.96
C ASP A 197 -6.67 9.29 -6.51
N GLY A 198 -5.42 8.89 -6.25
CA GLY A 198 -5.01 8.30 -4.98
C GLY A 198 -5.29 9.18 -3.75
N ALA A 199 -5.02 10.48 -3.86
CA ALA A 199 -5.26 11.42 -2.76
C ALA A 199 -6.75 11.58 -2.44
N LYS A 200 -7.60 11.55 -3.48
CA LYS A 200 -9.06 11.55 -3.30
C LYS A 200 -9.51 10.28 -2.61
N LEU A 201 -9.02 9.11 -3.04
CA LEU A 201 -9.37 7.82 -2.44
C LEU A 201 -8.96 7.73 -0.97
N VAL A 202 -7.75 8.16 -0.61
CA VAL A 202 -7.28 8.22 0.79
C VAL A 202 -8.16 9.17 1.63
N LYS A 203 -8.52 10.34 1.09
CA LYS A 203 -9.41 11.29 1.77
C LYS A 203 -10.80 10.70 1.98
N ASP A 204 -11.35 10.01 1.00
CA ASP A 204 -12.68 9.40 1.10
C ASP A 204 -12.67 8.27 2.15
N ALA A 205 -11.64 7.42 2.17
CA ALA A 205 -11.45 6.39 3.20
C ALA A 205 -11.33 7.00 4.61
N LEU A 206 -10.56 8.09 4.75
CA LEU A 206 -10.45 8.85 6.01
C LEU A 206 -11.82 9.35 6.50
N ILE A 207 -12.63 9.95 5.62
CA ILE A 207 -13.98 10.45 5.97
C ILE A 207 -14.88 9.28 6.40
N GLN A 208 -14.90 8.20 5.63
CA GLN A 208 -15.74 7.03 5.90
C GLN A 208 -15.37 6.38 7.25
N LEU A 209 -14.09 6.20 7.53
CA LEU A 209 -13.63 5.62 8.80
C LEU A 209 -13.92 6.53 10.00
N LYS A 210 -13.78 7.86 9.86
CA LYS A 210 -14.22 8.80 10.90
C LYS A 210 -15.71 8.67 11.20
N GLN A 211 -16.55 8.54 10.16
CA GLN A 211 -17.99 8.33 10.33
C GLN A 211 -18.32 7.01 11.04
N ARG A 212 -17.48 5.99 10.88
CA ARG A 212 -17.56 4.70 11.58
C ARG A 212 -16.98 4.73 13.00
N GLY A 213 -16.41 5.85 13.44
CA GLY A 213 -15.92 6.04 14.82
C GLY A 213 -14.41 6.11 14.96
N ALA A 214 -13.61 6.00 13.88
CA ALA A 214 -12.16 6.04 13.96
C ALA A 214 -11.64 7.34 14.62
N THR A 215 -10.79 7.20 15.63
CA THR A 215 -10.17 8.32 16.37
C THR A 215 -8.65 8.38 16.23
N SER A 216 -8.04 7.32 15.70
CA SER A 216 -6.61 7.24 15.35
C SER A 216 -6.46 6.51 14.02
N PHE A 217 -5.33 6.69 13.34
CA PHE A 217 -5.14 6.12 12.00
C PHE A 217 -3.76 5.49 11.80
N ILE A 218 -3.73 4.48 10.93
CA ILE A 218 -2.53 3.88 10.36
C ILE A 218 -2.66 3.99 8.83
N LEU A 219 -1.72 4.68 8.19
CA LEU A 219 -1.59 4.73 6.72
C LEU A 219 -0.46 3.80 6.29
N ASP A 220 -0.78 2.77 5.52
CA ASP A 220 0.18 1.80 5.03
C ASP A 220 0.67 2.15 3.62
N LEU A 221 1.98 2.37 3.51
CA LEU A 221 2.72 2.63 2.26
C LEU A 221 3.76 1.53 1.98
N GLN A 222 3.71 0.41 2.69
CA GLN A 222 4.56 -0.75 2.43
C GLN A 222 4.32 -1.24 0.99
N ASN A 223 5.40 -1.59 0.28
CA ASN A 223 5.35 -2.04 -1.12
C ASN A 223 4.83 -1.01 -2.13
N ASN A 224 4.65 0.26 -1.73
CA ASN A 224 4.23 1.32 -2.62
C ASN A 224 5.45 1.97 -3.32
N GLY A 225 5.60 1.71 -4.62
CA GLY A 225 6.71 2.20 -5.45
C GLY A 225 6.66 3.69 -5.82
N GLY A 226 5.63 4.42 -5.37
CA GLY A 226 5.40 5.82 -5.65
C GLY A 226 4.27 6.07 -6.65
N GLY A 227 4.36 7.17 -7.39
CA GLY A 227 3.44 7.56 -8.45
C GLY A 227 3.52 9.06 -8.67
N TYR A 228 2.38 9.73 -8.88
CA TYR A 228 2.37 11.17 -9.12
C TYR A 228 2.85 11.97 -7.90
N VAL A 229 3.65 13.00 -8.16
CA VAL A 229 4.13 13.93 -7.13
C VAL A 229 2.99 14.76 -6.57
N GLU A 230 2.10 15.24 -7.43
CA GLU A 230 0.92 16.02 -7.03
C GLU A 230 0.05 15.23 -6.02
N THR A 231 -0.16 13.93 -6.24
CA THR A 231 -0.85 13.06 -5.29
C THR A 231 -0.14 13.04 -3.92
N ALA A 232 1.19 13.02 -3.87
CA ALA A 232 1.94 13.10 -2.61
C ALA A 232 1.82 14.48 -1.94
N GLU A 233 1.85 15.57 -2.70
CA GLU A 233 1.62 16.93 -2.20
C GLU A 233 0.22 17.07 -1.58
N GLU A 234 -0.79 16.48 -2.22
CA GLU A 234 -2.18 16.46 -1.74
C GLU A 234 -2.35 15.61 -0.48
N ILE A 235 -1.76 14.41 -0.44
CA ILE A 235 -1.80 13.55 0.76
C ILE A 235 -1.05 14.20 1.91
N THR A 236 0.11 14.84 1.67
CA THR A 236 0.82 15.64 2.69
C THR A 236 -0.13 16.70 3.27
N GLY A 237 -0.92 17.31 2.40
CA GLY A 237 -1.95 18.26 2.75
C GLY A 237 -3.08 17.73 3.64
N LEU A 238 -3.21 16.42 3.86
CA LEU A 238 -4.14 15.83 4.84
C LEU A 238 -3.60 15.88 6.27
N PHE A 239 -2.36 16.30 6.51
CA PHE A 239 -1.77 16.36 7.85
C PHE A 239 -1.64 17.81 8.33
N SER A 240 -2.24 18.12 9.49
CA SER A 240 -2.32 19.51 9.99
C SER A 240 -0.96 20.17 10.25
N ASN A 241 0.05 19.36 10.61
CA ASN A 241 1.40 19.83 10.93
C ASN A 241 2.35 19.80 9.74
N ALA A 242 1.90 19.41 8.54
CA ALA A 242 2.73 19.32 7.34
C ALA A 242 2.40 20.45 6.36
N LYS A 243 3.33 21.40 6.21
CA LYS A 243 3.19 22.57 5.33
C LYS A 243 4.06 22.49 4.08
N ILE A 244 5.21 21.84 4.19
CA ILE A 244 6.18 21.68 3.11
C ILE A 244 6.09 20.22 2.64
N ALA A 245 5.86 19.99 1.36
CA ALA A 245 5.87 18.64 0.78
C ALA A 245 7.31 18.15 0.61
N TYR A 246 8.16 18.93 -0.06
CA TYR A 246 9.56 18.58 -0.26
C TYR A 246 10.39 19.80 -0.63
N LEU A 247 11.71 19.64 -0.56
CA LEU A 247 12.66 20.56 -1.19
C LEU A 247 13.11 19.94 -2.51
N LEU A 248 13.18 20.75 -3.57
CA LEU A 248 13.60 20.34 -4.91
C LEU A 248 14.86 21.09 -5.31
N GLU A 249 15.86 20.38 -5.79
CA GLU A 249 17.05 20.93 -6.44
C GLU A 249 17.06 20.51 -7.91
N GLU A 250 16.85 21.46 -8.81
CA GLU A 250 16.98 21.32 -10.25
C GLU A 250 18.36 21.83 -10.72
N ALA A 251 18.67 21.69 -12.01
CA ALA A 251 19.97 22.07 -12.58
C ALA A 251 20.36 23.53 -12.31
N HIS A 252 19.37 24.43 -12.24
CA HIS A 252 19.59 25.88 -12.17
C HIS A 252 18.77 26.58 -11.08
N ALA A 253 18.05 25.84 -10.25
CA ALA A 253 17.16 26.40 -9.25
C ALA A 253 16.90 25.43 -8.10
N SER A 254 16.49 25.98 -6.96
CA SER A 254 16.00 25.19 -5.84
C SER A 254 14.68 25.77 -5.33
N TYR A 255 13.77 24.89 -4.93
CA TYR A 255 12.41 25.26 -4.54
C TYR A 255 12.02 24.60 -3.23
N GLU A 256 11.30 25.33 -2.39
CA GLU A 256 10.49 24.77 -1.32
C GLU A 256 9.08 24.57 -1.87
N VAL A 257 8.65 23.31 -2.01
CA VAL A 257 7.33 22.97 -2.53
C VAL A 257 6.38 22.75 -1.35
N ARG A 258 5.26 23.46 -1.36
CA ARG A 258 4.26 23.40 -0.29
C ARG A 258 3.26 22.27 -0.53
N ALA A 259 2.76 21.71 0.57
CA ALA A 259 1.67 20.76 0.53
C ALA A 259 0.38 21.42 -0.02
N VAL A 260 -0.40 20.67 -0.80
CA VAL A 260 -1.69 21.13 -1.33
C VAL A 260 -2.73 21.05 -0.22
N ARG A 261 -3.19 22.19 0.28
CA ARG A 261 -4.08 22.25 1.45
C ARG A 261 -5.39 21.50 1.22
N GLN A 262 -5.64 20.46 2.02
CA GLN A 262 -6.92 19.76 2.09
C GLN A 262 -7.82 20.33 3.21
N ASN A 263 -9.13 20.15 3.05
CA ASN A 263 -10.15 20.52 4.04
C ASN A 263 -10.29 19.48 5.18
N GLU A 264 -10.13 18.21 4.84
CA GLU A 264 -10.05 17.11 5.80
C GLU A 264 -8.64 16.90 6.32
N LYS A 265 -8.55 16.44 7.57
CA LYS A 265 -7.27 16.17 8.23
C LYS A 265 -7.25 14.84 8.96
N PHE A 266 -6.14 14.14 8.87
CA PHE A 266 -5.78 13.08 9.80
C PHE A 266 -5.61 13.67 11.22
N PRO A 267 -5.96 12.91 12.28
CA PRO A 267 -5.66 13.32 13.64
C PRO A 267 -4.14 13.30 13.91
N ALA A 268 -3.69 13.98 14.96
CA ALA A 268 -2.26 14.13 15.25
C ALA A 268 -1.57 12.81 15.65
N ASN A 269 -2.34 11.78 16.03
CA ASN A 269 -1.85 10.45 16.42
C ASN A 269 -1.83 9.46 15.24
N THR A 270 -1.72 9.95 14.01
CA THR A 270 -1.60 9.09 12.82
C THR A 270 -0.19 8.50 12.69
N ARG A 271 -0.16 7.22 12.31
CA ARG A 271 1.05 6.42 12.09
C ARG A 271 1.17 6.08 10.62
N ILE A 272 2.40 5.86 10.14
CA ILE A 272 2.64 5.39 8.77
C ILE A 272 3.51 4.15 8.78
N LEU A 273 3.15 3.16 7.97
CA LEU A 273 3.94 1.95 7.77
C LEU A 273 4.74 2.09 6.47
N VAL A 274 6.03 1.77 6.54
CA VAL A 274 6.95 1.79 5.39
C VAL A 274 7.85 0.56 5.40
N ASN A 275 8.34 0.18 4.23
CA ASN A 275 9.36 -0.86 4.11
C ASN A 275 10.38 -0.54 3.01
N ARG A 276 11.33 -1.45 2.79
CA ARG A 276 12.37 -1.31 1.75
C ARG A 276 11.85 -1.17 0.30
N TYR A 277 10.56 -1.39 0.06
CA TYR A 277 9.91 -1.25 -1.23
C TYR A 277 9.07 0.04 -1.33
N SER A 278 8.86 0.75 -0.22
CA SER A 278 8.33 2.11 -0.23
C SER A 278 9.35 3.01 -0.93
N ALA A 279 8.97 3.60 -2.07
CA ALA A 279 9.90 4.36 -2.89
C ALA A 279 9.32 5.70 -3.36
N SER A 280 10.20 6.66 -3.66
CA SER A 280 9.87 7.84 -4.45
C SER A 280 8.76 8.72 -3.83
N ALA A 281 7.54 8.81 -4.38
CA ALA A 281 6.45 9.58 -3.78
C ALA A 281 6.10 9.11 -2.35
N SER A 282 6.23 7.81 -2.06
CA SER A 282 6.14 7.25 -0.71
C SER A 282 7.21 7.83 0.23
N GLU A 283 8.43 7.97 -0.26
CA GLU A 283 9.57 8.52 0.50
C GLU A 283 9.45 10.02 0.68
N MET A 284 8.95 10.73 -0.34
CA MET A 284 8.63 12.15 -0.26
C MET A 284 7.62 12.42 0.85
N LEU A 285 6.51 11.68 0.85
CA LEU A 285 5.49 11.79 1.90
C LEU A 285 6.06 11.40 3.27
N ALA A 286 6.78 10.29 3.37
CA ALA A 286 7.38 9.82 4.61
C ALA A 286 8.38 10.83 5.20
N ALA A 287 9.30 11.34 4.38
CA ALA A 287 10.29 12.34 4.78
C ALA A 287 9.61 13.66 5.19
N SER A 288 8.65 14.14 4.40
CA SER A 288 7.87 15.34 4.68
C SER A 288 7.23 15.32 6.06
N LEU A 289 6.50 14.23 6.35
CA LEU A 289 5.72 14.10 7.57
C LEU A 289 6.61 13.81 8.78
N GLN A 290 7.70 13.05 8.61
CA GLN A 290 8.65 12.78 9.68
C GLN A 290 9.41 14.05 10.09
N ASP A 291 9.95 14.79 9.12
CA ASP A 291 10.73 16.02 9.36
C ASP A 291 9.90 17.10 10.07
N GLN A 292 8.59 17.13 9.82
CA GLN A 292 7.64 18.06 10.44
C GLN A 292 6.95 17.49 11.68
N GLN A 293 7.38 16.32 12.18
CA GLN A 293 6.83 15.64 13.35
C GLN A 293 5.30 15.45 13.26
N ALA A 294 4.78 15.24 12.06
CA ALA A 294 3.36 15.08 11.80
C ALA A 294 2.86 13.65 12.02
N VAL A 295 3.77 12.66 11.99
CA VAL A 295 3.48 11.23 12.15
C VAL A 295 4.65 10.50 12.80
N ILE A 296 4.41 9.27 13.25
CA ILE A 296 5.46 8.29 13.59
C ILE A 296 5.54 7.24 12.48
N LEU A 297 6.72 7.06 11.91
CA LEU A 297 7.00 6.02 10.91
C LEU A 297 7.39 4.70 11.57
N TYR A 298 6.82 3.60 11.09
CA TYR A 298 7.08 2.23 11.52
C TYR A 298 7.56 1.37 10.37
N GLY A 299 8.50 0.45 10.63
CA GLY A 299 8.86 -0.63 9.72
C GLY A 299 10.34 -0.71 9.39
N GLU A 300 10.69 -0.71 8.10
CA GLU A 300 12.07 -0.77 7.60
C GLU A 300 12.47 0.55 6.94
N THR A 301 13.77 0.81 6.78
CA THR A 301 14.24 1.92 5.93
C THR A 301 13.69 1.76 4.52
N THR A 302 13.25 2.87 3.92
CA THR A 302 12.68 2.90 2.56
C THR A 302 13.73 2.67 1.47
N TYR A 303 13.29 2.61 0.21
CA TYR A 303 14.12 2.20 -0.92
C TYR A 303 15.36 3.08 -1.18
N GLY A 304 15.24 4.40 -1.04
CA GLY A 304 16.29 5.37 -1.30
C GLY A 304 16.27 5.99 -2.69
N LYS A 305 15.11 6.32 -3.24
CA LYS A 305 15.00 7.03 -4.53
C LYS A 305 14.69 8.51 -4.30
N GLY A 306 15.73 9.34 -4.29
CA GLY A 306 15.65 10.80 -4.07
C GLY A 306 15.80 11.63 -5.35
N ALA A 307 15.66 11.03 -6.52
CA ALA A 307 15.73 11.70 -7.82
C ALA A 307 14.33 11.98 -8.37
N MET A 308 14.12 13.17 -8.96
CA MET A 308 12.89 13.66 -9.61
C MET A 308 12.94 13.38 -11.12
N GLN A 309 11.93 12.70 -11.68
CA GLN A 309 11.85 12.47 -13.13
C GLN A 309 10.76 13.34 -13.77
N GLY A 310 11.09 14.00 -14.88
CA GLY A 310 10.15 14.64 -15.79
C GLY A 310 9.93 13.82 -17.07
N PHE A 311 8.79 14.00 -17.71
CA PHE A 311 8.45 13.39 -19.00
C PHE A 311 8.44 14.45 -20.09
N PHE A 312 9.13 14.16 -21.19
CA PHE A 312 9.18 15.01 -22.37
C PHE A 312 8.62 14.22 -23.54
N GLU A 313 7.47 14.65 -24.05
CA GLU A 313 6.93 14.14 -25.32
C GLU A 313 7.82 14.61 -26.47
N LEU A 314 8.23 13.69 -27.32
CA LEU A 314 9.12 13.91 -28.45
C LEU A 314 8.32 14.09 -29.73
N HIS A 315 8.94 14.64 -30.79
CA HIS A 315 8.22 15.01 -32.01
C HIS A 315 7.55 13.84 -32.76
N ASP A 316 7.94 12.59 -32.49
CA ASP A 316 7.36 11.38 -33.06
C ASP A 316 6.28 10.73 -32.17
N GLY A 317 5.97 11.34 -31.02
CA GLY A 317 5.00 10.86 -30.04
C GLY A 317 5.56 9.86 -29.02
N SER A 318 6.86 9.59 -29.05
CA SER A 318 7.57 8.87 -27.99
C SER A 318 7.87 9.79 -26.80
N TYR A 319 8.41 9.25 -25.72
CA TYR A 319 8.65 9.98 -24.48
C TYR A 319 10.06 9.74 -23.95
N LEU A 320 10.72 10.83 -23.53
CA LEU A 320 11.91 10.77 -22.69
C LEU A 320 11.51 10.97 -21.22
N LYS A 321 11.75 9.97 -20.39
CA LYS A 321 11.73 10.10 -18.93
C LYS A 321 13.14 10.46 -18.48
N LEU A 322 13.31 11.63 -17.88
CA LEU A 322 14.62 12.18 -17.55
C LEU A 322 14.67 12.63 -16.10
N THR A 323 15.77 12.35 -15.39
CA THR A 323 16.00 12.96 -14.08
C THR A 323 16.29 14.44 -14.22
N VAL A 324 15.40 15.27 -13.69
CA VAL A 324 15.43 16.74 -13.77
C VAL A 324 15.71 17.42 -12.43
N GLY A 325 15.80 16.64 -11.36
CA GLY A 325 16.12 17.18 -10.05
C GLY A 325 16.36 16.13 -8.99
N LYS A 326 16.68 16.59 -7.79
CA LYS A 326 16.79 15.80 -6.57
C LYS A 326 15.83 16.36 -5.55
N PHE A 327 15.20 15.50 -4.76
CA PHE A 327 14.31 15.94 -3.70
C PHE A 327 14.75 15.42 -2.32
N THR A 328 14.42 16.19 -1.30
CA THR A 328 14.60 15.83 0.11
C THR A 328 13.36 16.17 0.92
N GLY A 329 13.29 15.66 2.15
CA GLY A 329 12.37 16.20 3.15
C GLY A 329 12.72 17.64 3.54
N PRO A 330 11.83 18.34 4.28
CA PRO A 330 11.99 19.71 4.77
C PRO A 330 13.28 19.98 5.57
N LEU A 331 13.89 18.96 6.19
CA LEU A 331 15.17 19.10 6.90
C LEU A 331 16.41 18.92 6.00
N GLY A 332 16.22 18.70 4.69
CA GLY A 332 17.33 18.59 3.73
C GLY A 332 18.11 17.28 3.81
N GLN A 333 17.57 16.24 4.47
CA GLN A 333 18.26 14.96 4.59
C GLN A 333 18.29 14.23 3.24
N THR A 334 19.44 13.65 2.90
CA THR A 334 19.61 12.86 1.67
C THR A 334 18.72 11.63 1.69
N ILE A 335 17.86 11.50 0.66
CA ILE A 335 17.04 10.31 0.43
C ILE A 335 17.71 9.36 -0.57
N ASN A 336 18.33 9.90 -1.62
CA ASN A 336 18.90 9.10 -2.69
C ASN A 336 19.99 8.13 -2.16
N GLU A 337 19.86 6.84 -2.49
CA GLU A 337 20.70 5.72 -2.04
C GLU A 337 20.72 5.46 -0.52
N VAL A 338 19.93 6.21 0.27
CA VAL A 338 19.90 6.12 1.74
C VAL A 338 18.54 5.67 2.26
N GLY A 339 17.46 6.24 1.71
CA GLY A 339 16.10 6.05 2.19
C GLY A 339 15.76 6.86 3.44
N VAL A 340 14.47 6.88 3.76
CA VAL A 340 13.89 7.44 4.98
C VAL A 340 13.91 6.35 6.05
N LYS A 341 14.61 6.61 7.14
CA LYS A 341 14.65 5.69 8.28
C LYS A 341 13.39 5.86 9.13
N PRO A 342 12.65 4.78 9.47
CA PRO A 342 11.49 4.90 10.33
C PRO A 342 11.87 5.32 11.76
N ASN A 343 10.93 5.97 12.47
CA ASN A 343 11.11 6.31 13.87
C ASN A 343 11.20 5.04 14.74
N ILE A 344 10.42 4.01 14.38
CA ILE A 344 10.38 2.71 15.04
C ILE A 344 10.68 1.62 14.02
N THR A 345 11.87 1.02 14.12
CA THR A 345 12.23 -0.15 13.32
C THR A 345 11.59 -1.41 13.92
N THR A 346 10.86 -2.18 13.11
CA THR A 346 10.17 -3.40 13.56
C THR A 346 10.90 -4.66 13.11
N LYS A 347 10.73 -5.76 13.87
CA LYS A 347 11.28 -7.10 13.53
C LYS A 347 10.20 -8.04 12.98
N THR A 348 8.95 -7.72 13.26
CA THR A 348 7.74 -8.39 12.78
C THR A 348 6.92 -7.40 11.95
N ALA A 349 5.73 -7.80 11.51
CA ALA A 349 4.86 -6.96 10.70
C ALA A 349 4.65 -5.58 11.37
N PRO A 350 4.95 -4.46 10.68
CA PRO A 350 4.89 -3.12 11.29
C PRO A 350 3.52 -2.76 11.87
N ILE A 351 2.46 -3.25 11.25
CA ILE A 351 1.08 -3.07 11.71
C ILE A 351 0.85 -3.56 13.14
N PHE A 352 1.56 -4.61 13.59
CA PHE A 352 1.38 -5.14 14.94
C PHE A 352 1.84 -4.12 15.98
N GLN A 353 3.04 -3.55 15.80
CA GLN A 353 3.57 -2.55 16.70
C GLN A 353 2.79 -1.23 16.61
N ALA A 354 2.42 -0.80 15.41
CA ALA A 354 1.65 0.43 15.21
C ALA A 354 0.26 0.34 15.87
N HIS A 355 -0.44 -0.80 15.71
CA HIS A 355 -1.73 -1.02 16.35
C HIS A 355 -1.58 -1.12 17.87
N TYR A 356 -0.57 -1.84 18.37
CA TYR A 356 -0.30 -1.94 19.80
C TYR A 356 -0.05 -0.57 20.46
N ASP A 357 0.75 0.29 19.81
CA ASP A 357 1.02 1.64 20.31
C ASP A 357 -0.24 2.52 20.30
N ALA A 358 -1.12 2.37 19.29
CA ALA A 358 -2.41 3.06 19.26
C ALA A 358 -3.30 2.66 20.43
N LEU A 359 -3.42 1.35 20.70
CA LEU A 359 -4.18 0.84 21.85
C LEU A 359 -3.54 1.26 23.17
N LYS A 360 -2.22 1.27 23.27
CA LYS A 360 -1.50 1.73 24.47
C LYS A 360 -1.77 3.20 24.77
N GLU A 361 -1.85 4.06 23.77
CA GLU A 361 -2.25 5.46 23.95
C GLU A 361 -3.69 5.59 24.45
N GLN A 362 -4.61 4.78 23.91
CA GLN A 362 -6.01 4.73 24.35
C GLN A 362 -6.12 4.24 25.80
N TYR A 363 -5.33 3.23 26.18
CA TYR A 363 -5.31 2.60 27.50
C TYR A 363 -4.16 3.07 28.39
N LYS A 364 -3.71 4.32 28.25
CA LYS A 364 -2.55 4.88 28.99
C LYS A 364 -2.62 4.76 30.52
N ASP A 365 -3.84 4.68 31.08
CA ASP A 365 -4.07 4.56 32.52
C ASP A 365 -4.02 3.10 33.02
N TYR A 366 -3.97 2.13 32.09
CA TYR A 366 -3.86 0.71 32.41
C TYR A 366 -2.41 0.35 32.76
N LYS A 367 -2.25 -0.72 33.54
CA LYS A 367 -0.94 -1.25 33.86
C LYS A 367 -0.50 -2.27 32.82
N GLU A 368 0.60 -1.97 32.15
CA GLU A 368 1.32 -2.92 31.30
C GLU A 368 1.93 -4.05 32.14
N LEU A 369 1.71 -5.28 31.71
CA LEU A 369 2.38 -6.47 32.24
C LEU A 369 3.45 -6.96 31.27
N THR A 370 4.40 -7.73 31.77
CA THR A 370 5.43 -8.38 30.95
C THR A 370 4.79 -9.24 29.87
N GLY A 371 5.13 -8.95 28.61
CA GLY A 371 4.61 -9.68 27.46
C GLY A 371 5.07 -11.14 27.40
N LEU A 372 4.27 -11.97 26.73
CA LEU A 372 4.55 -13.38 26.48
C LEU A 372 5.09 -13.55 25.06
N LYS A 373 6.16 -14.32 24.88
CA LYS A 373 6.79 -14.54 23.57
C LYS A 373 6.75 -16.00 23.17
N ASN A 374 6.55 -16.26 21.89
CA ASN A 374 6.57 -17.59 21.27
C ASN A 374 5.62 -18.58 21.96
N VAL A 375 4.41 -18.13 22.28
CA VAL A 375 3.41 -19.01 22.90
C VAL A 375 2.88 -20.02 21.86
N ALA A 376 2.44 -21.19 22.35
CA ALA A 376 1.74 -22.15 21.49
C ALA A 376 0.39 -21.56 21.02
N ASN A 377 -0.06 -21.93 19.82
CA ASN A 377 -1.34 -21.49 19.27
C ASN A 377 -2.56 -21.93 20.09
N THR A 378 -2.44 -23.00 20.90
CA THR A 378 -3.48 -23.49 21.82
C THR A 378 -3.37 -22.94 23.24
N LYS A 379 -2.56 -21.89 23.45
CA LYS A 379 -2.29 -21.35 24.78
C LYS A 379 -3.57 -20.84 25.46
N THR A 380 -3.83 -21.36 26.65
CA THR A 380 -4.73 -20.71 27.63
C THR A 380 -3.92 -19.74 28.49
N PHE A 381 -4.43 -18.53 28.66
CA PHE A 381 -3.82 -17.48 29.47
C PHE A 381 -4.41 -17.50 30.88
N THR A 382 -3.57 -17.44 31.91
CA THR A 382 -4.02 -17.39 33.30
C THR A 382 -3.66 -16.04 33.89
N VAL A 383 -4.67 -15.24 34.21
CA VAL A 383 -4.52 -13.95 34.88
C VAL A 383 -4.77 -14.15 36.37
N LYS A 384 -3.80 -13.77 37.22
CA LYS A 384 -3.89 -13.93 38.68
C LYS A 384 -4.24 -12.60 39.34
N PHE A 385 -5.16 -12.66 40.30
CA PHE A 385 -5.68 -11.52 41.05
C PHE A 385 -5.35 -11.67 42.54
N SER A 386 -5.22 -10.54 43.24
CA SER A 386 -4.98 -10.52 44.69
C SER A 386 -6.22 -10.88 45.52
N GLN A 387 -7.41 -10.79 44.92
CA GLN A 387 -8.68 -11.17 45.54
C GLN A 387 -9.47 -12.10 44.61
N ALA A 388 -10.32 -12.94 45.19
CA ALA A 388 -11.17 -13.86 44.45
C ALA A 388 -12.16 -13.07 43.56
N LEU A 389 -12.40 -13.59 42.36
CA LEU A 389 -13.32 -12.99 41.39
C LEU A 389 -14.75 -13.50 41.58
N THR A 390 -15.74 -12.71 41.13
CA THR A 390 -17.10 -13.21 40.94
C THR A 390 -17.12 -14.34 39.91
N SER A 391 -17.98 -15.34 40.09
CA SER A 391 -18.04 -16.50 39.18
C SER A 391 -18.40 -16.14 37.74
N LYS A 392 -19.10 -15.02 37.52
CA LYS A 392 -19.43 -14.49 36.20
C LYS A 392 -18.55 -13.27 35.90
N ILE A 393 -17.92 -13.29 34.73
CA ILE A 393 -17.25 -12.13 34.13
C ILE A 393 -18.23 -11.49 33.14
N ALA A 394 -18.36 -10.17 33.18
CA ALA A 394 -19.21 -9.45 32.24
C ALA A 394 -18.56 -9.38 30.87
N ASP A 395 -19.37 -9.49 29.82
CA ASP A 395 -18.92 -9.40 28.42
C ASP A 395 -18.13 -8.10 28.18
N GLY A 396 -17.08 -8.18 27.37
CA GLY A 396 -16.15 -7.06 27.12
C GLY A 396 -15.24 -6.69 28.30
N SER A 397 -15.33 -7.35 29.46
CA SER A 397 -14.41 -7.10 30.58
C SER A 397 -13.02 -7.70 30.37
N VAL A 398 -12.92 -8.69 29.47
CA VAL A 398 -11.67 -9.29 29.02
C VAL A 398 -11.76 -9.50 27.52
N GLN A 399 -10.77 -9.00 26.80
CA GLN A 399 -10.72 -9.02 25.34
C GLN A 399 -9.34 -9.48 24.90
N LEU A 400 -9.28 -10.39 23.93
CA LEU A 400 -8.03 -10.79 23.28
C LEU A 400 -8.05 -10.22 21.86
N VAL A 401 -7.16 -9.29 21.55
CA VAL A 401 -7.17 -8.54 20.29
C VAL A 401 -6.08 -9.05 19.39
N ALA A 402 -6.38 -9.38 18.14
CA ALA A 402 -5.38 -9.59 17.11
C ALA A 402 -4.81 -8.22 16.68
N LEU A 403 -3.51 -8.01 16.85
CA LEU A 403 -2.89 -6.75 16.43
C LEU A 403 -2.93 -6.65 14.89
N GLY A 404 -3.30 -5.48 14.36
CA GLY A 404 -3.71 -5.33 12.96
C GLY A 404 -5.09 -5.87 12.59
N GLY A 405 -5.95 -6.22 13.55
CA GLY A 405 -7.31 -6.74 13.28
C GLY A 405 -8.28 -6.56 14.44
N ASP A 406 -9.20 -7.52 14.56
CA ASP A 406 -10.33 -7.50 15.50
C ASP A 406 -10.09 -8.25 16.81
N GLU A 407 -11.08 -8.18 17.70
CA GLU A 407 -11.18 -9.07 18.87
C GLU A 407 -11.36 -10.53 18.45
N VAL A 408 -10.57 -11.41 19.06
CA VAL A 408 -10.68 -12.86 18.94
C VAL A 408 -11.68 -13.38 19.97
N PRO A 409 -12.63 -14.25 19.57
CA PRO A 409 -13.53 -14.90 20.51
C PRO A 409 -12.77 -15.71 21.57
N THR A 410 -13.12 -15.50 22.84
CA THR A 410 -12.53 -16.23 23.97
C THR A 410 -13.58 -16.79 24.91
N ASN A 411 -13.23 -17.90 25.58
CA ASN A 411 -13.96 -18.44 26.71
C ASN A 411 -13.22 -18.08 28.01
N THR A 412 -13.95 -17.58 28.99
CA THR A 412 -13.39 -17.22 30.30
C THR A 412 -13.90 -18.15 31.41
N LYS A 413 -13.00 -18.62 32.27
CA LYS A 413 -13.35 -19.42 33.46
C LYS A 413 -12.67 -18.87 34.71
N VAL A 414 -13.45 -18.62 35.75
CA VAL A 414 -12.92 -18.22 37.06
C VAL A 414 -12.53 -19.45 37.86
N ASP A 415 -11.32 -19.44 38.40
CA ASP A 415 -10.76 -20.47 39.27
C ASP A 415 -10.14 -19.80 40.51
N GLY A 416 -11.00 -19.50 41.49
CA GLY A 416 -10.66 -18.79 42.71
C GLY A 416 -10.11 -17.39 42.45
N HIS A 417 -8.79 -17.24 42.59
CA HIS A 417 -8.05 -16.00 42.36
C HIS A 417 -7.52 -15.86 40.92
N SER A 418 -7.87 -16.81 40.04
CA SER A 418 -7.38 -16.84 38.67
C SER A 418 -8.53 -16.71 37.68
N LEU A 419 -8.25 -16.06 36.57
CA LEU A 419 -9.10 -16.07 35.38
C LEU A 419 -8.34 -16.80 34.27
N LEU A 420 -8.91 -17.91 33.79
CA LEU A 420 -8.46 -18.58 32.59
C LEU A 420 -9.15 -17.95 31.38
N VAL A 421 -8.35 -17.53 30.40
CA VAL A 421 -8.81 -16.98 29.12
C VAL A 421 -8.32 -17.92 28.02
N THR A 422 -9.24 -18.59 27.36
CA THR A 422 -8.95 -19.59 26.33
C THR A 422 -9.50 -19.11 24.99
N PRO A 423 -8.65 -18.91 23.96
CA PRO A 423 -9.12 -18.65 22.60
C PRO A 423 -10.08 -19.74 22.12
N SER A 424 -11.18 -19.36 21.48
CA SER A 424 -12.19 -20.31 20.96
C SER A 424 -11.68 -21.12 19.76
N GLN A 425 -10.65 -20.62 19.08
CA GLN A 425 -9.92 -21.30 18.00
C GLN A 425 -8.41 -21.16 18.23
N PRO A 426 -7.58 -22.05 17.66
CA PRO A 426 -6.13 -21.89 17.71
C PRO A 426 -5.69 -20.52 17.18
N LEU A 427 -4.75 -19.87 17.86
CA LEU A 427 -4.19 -18.59 17.43
C LEU A 427 -3.36 -18.76 16.15
N ASN A 428 -3.31 -17.71 15.33
CA ASN A 428 -2.60 -17.73 14.06
C ASN A 428 -1.08 -17.74 14.30
N SER A 429 -0.37 -18.55 13.50
CA SER A 429 1.09 -18.63 13.57
C SER A 429 1.72 -17.29 13.18
N GLY A 430 2.73 -16.84 13.93
CA GLY A 430 3.42 -15.57 13.70
C GLY A 430 2.59 -14.29 13.93
N GLN A 431 1.35 -14.41 14.37
CA GLN A 431 0.50 -13.30 14.76
C GLN A 431 0.86 -12.78 16.15
N GLU A 432 0.64 -11.48 16.38
CA GLU A 432 0.74 -10.86 17.70
C GLU A 432 -0.63 -10.43 18.22
N TYR A 433 -0.79 -10.45 19.54
CA TYR A 433 -2.03 -10.18 20.23
C TYR A 433 -1.83 -9.26 21.44
N MET A 434 -2.92 -8.60 21.85
CA MET A 434 -3.01 -7.87 23.12
C MET A 434 -4.14 -8.47 23.96
N LEU A 435 -3.81 -8.96 25.16
CA LEU A 435 -4.83 -9.32 26.14
C LEU A 435 -5.15 -8.09 26.98
N LEU A 436 -6.40 -7.67 26.97
CA LEU A 436 -6.96 -6.58 27.75
C LEU A 436 -7.82 -7.13 28.89
N VAL A 437 -7.66 -6.59 30.09
CA VAL A 437 -8.55 -6.86 31.23
C VAL A 437 -8.97 -5.51 31.80
N HIS A 438 -10.26 -5.21 31.69
CA HIS A 438 -10.82 -3.91 32.02
C HIS A 438 -11.14 -3.79 33.51
N PRO A 439 -11.21 -2.56 34.06
CA PRO A 439 -11.66 -2.32 35.43
C PRO A 439 -13.05 -2.88 35.78
N SER A 440 -13.86 -3.20 34.77
CA SER A 440 -15.19 -3.79 34.95
C SER A 440 -15.17 -5.21 35.55
N VAL A 441 -14.03 -5.90 35.56
CA VAL A 441 -13.88 -7.18 36.28
C VAL A 441 -14.13 -6.98 37.77
N GLN A 442 -15.09 -7.72 38.32
CA GLN A 442 -15.53 -7.62 39.70
C GLN A 442 -14.90 -8.71 40.59
N GLN A 443 -14.51 -8.31 41.79
CA GLN A 443 -14.11 -9.19 42.88
C GLN A 443 -15.35 -9.66 43.65
N GLN A 444 -15.26 -10.79 44.37
CA GLN A 444 -16.37 -11.31 45.18
C GLN A 444 -16.89 -10.29 46.21
N THR A 445 -16.03 -9.37 46.63
CA THR A 445 -16.37 -8.26 47.54
C THR A 445 -17.24 -7.17 46.88
N GLY A 446 -17.53 -7.29 45.58
CA GLY A 446 -18.19 -6.25 44.77
C GLY A 446 -17.25 -5.14 44.29
N SER A 447 -15.97 -5.18 44.70
CA SER A 447 -14.97 -4.19 44.30
C SER A 447 -14.49 -4.43 42.86
N LYS A 448 -14.20 -3.34 42.14
CA LYS A 448 -13.63 -3.35 40.79
C LYS A 448 -12.11 -3.25 40.84
N LEU A 449 -11.43 -3.61 39.75
CA LEU A 449 -10.00 -3.33 39.65
C LEU A 449 -9.77 -1.81 39.66
N GLN A 450 -8.75 -1.35 40.41
CA GLN A 450 -8.39 0.07 40.44
C GLN A 450 -7.88 0.56 39.08
N LYS A 451 -7.23 -0.32 38.32
CA LYS A 451 -6.73 -0.08 36.96
C LYS A 451 -6.96 -1.32 36.11
N GLY A 452 -7.21 -1.10 34.83
CA GLY A 452 -7.13 -2.17 33.84
C GLY A 452 -5.68 -2.64 33.68
N ILE A 453 -5.51 -3.78 33.04
CA ILE A 453 -4.20 -4.31 32.68
C ILE A 453 -4.18 -4.71 31.22
N TYR A 454 -2.99 -4.72 30.64
CA TYR A 454 -2.79 -5.31 29.33
C TYR A 454 -1.44 -6.03 29.24
N LEU A 455 -1.33 -6.99 28.33
CA LEU A 455 -0.06 -7.57 27.94
C LEU A 455 0.01 -7.84 26.44
N HIS A 456 1.23 -7.72 25.91
CA HIS A 456 1.59 -8.13 24.55
C HIS A 456 1.86 -9.64 24.50
N ILE A 457 1.46 -10.29 23.41
CA ILE A 457 1.62 -11.73 23.20
C ILE A 457 2.12 -11.98 21.78
N SER A 458 3.20 -12.74 21.60
CA SER A 458 3.61 -13.26 20.30
C SER A 458 3.42 -14.77 20.21
N VAL A 459 2.82 -15.23 19.11
CA VAL A 459 2.63 -16.65 18.83
C VAL A 459 3.83 -17.21 18.07
N LYS A 460 4.20 -18.45 18.37
CA LYS A 460 5.29 -19.14 17.68
C LYS A 460 4.98 -19.26 16.18
N ASN A 461 5.98 -19.01 15.32
CA ASN A 461 5.93 -19.26 13.87
C ASN A 461 5.83 -20.75 13.51
#